data_AF-A0A7S1CGG3-F1
#
_entry.id   AF-A0A7S1CGG3-F1
#
_cell.length_a   1.000
_cell.length_b   1.000
_cell.length_c   1.000
_cell.angle_alpha   90.00
_cell.angle_beta   90.00
_cell.angle_gamma   90.00
#
_symmetry.space_group_name_H-M   'P 1'
#
loop_
_entity.id
_entity.type
_entity.pdbx_description
1 polymer ?
#
loop_
_entity_poly.entity_id
_entity_poly.type
_entity_poly.pdbx_seq_one_letter_code
_entity_poly.pdbx_strand_id
1 'polypeptide(L)'
;SAGGFGGAGGGDGMGDVVPGLRGHGPTVALVAEVLERLLMVGISDADHNIRRTVLLSLDPRFDPFLAQAENLRSLFIALHDEVFSAREAAIEVIGRLTHINPAYVMPALRKTLIQLLTELEFSSEDRAKEEAAQLLGHLIKAAKGLVAPYVQPILKALLPKLRDGGGQSGVASSVLNTLGELSVVGADQMVPYLPELLPLIIDTLQRQGSDARQLVAVRTLGLLSSNTGYVVRPYMEHRELLNILLSILASTGAGDGVSWPLRREVMRTIGILG
;
A
#
# COMPACT_ATOMS: atom_id res chain seq x y z
N SER A 1 28.77 19.70 -54.76
CA SER A 1 27.50 20.39 -55.08
C SER A 1 26.40 19.33 -55.08
N ALA A 2 25.68 19.13 -53.97
CA ALA A 2 24.37 19.77 -53.67
C ALA A 2 23.32 19.40 -54.74
N GLY A 3 22.15 18.82 -54.49
CA GLY A 3 21.38 18.34 -53.33
C GLY A 3 20.31 17.38 -53.89
N GLY A 4 19.32 16.84 -53.18
CA GLY A 4 18.84 17.09 -51.83
C GLY A 4 17.84 15.99 -51.44
N PHE A 5 17.72 15.82 -50.13
CA PHE A 5 16.76 14.97 -49.41
C PHE A 5 15.37 15.61 -49.34
N GLY A 6 14.34 14.75 -49.20
CA GLY A 6 13.00 15.08 -48.72
C GLY A 6 12.04 13.97 -49.14
N GLY A 7 11.64 13.00 -48.31
CA GLY A 7 11.38 13.05 -46.88
C GLY A 7 9.86 13.02 -46.66
N ALA A 8 9.21 11.93 -47.08
CA ALA A 8 7.82 11.65 -46.76
C ALA A 8 7.80 10.84 -45.46
N GLY A 9 7.44 11.48 -44.35
CA GLY A 9 7.25 10.85 -43.05
C GLY A 9 5.90 11.26 -42.49
N GLY A 10 4.85 10.56 -42.90
CA GLY A 10 3.58 10.55 -42.19
C GLY A 10 3.71 9.65 -40.96
N GLY A 11 3.35 10.18 -39.80
CA GLY A 11 3.42 9.50 -38.52
C GLY A 11 2.76 10.34 -37.44
N ASP A 12 1.45 10.52 -37.58
CA ASP A 12 0.56 10.96 -36.51
C ASP A 12 0.67 9.96 -35.35
N GLY A 13 1.12 10.44 -34.19
CA GLY A 13 1.41 9.64 -33.00
C GLY A 13 0.90 10.34 -31.75
N MET A 14 -0.42 10.32 -31.59
CA MET A 14 -1.21 10.69 -30.42
C MET A 14 -0.53 10.27 -29.10
N GLY A 15 -0.05 11.22 -28.31
CA GLY A 15 0.50 10.96 -26.98
C GLY A 15 0.71 12.25 -26.17
N ASP A 16 0.14 12.27 -24.97
CA ASP A 16 0.32 13.27 -23.91
C ASP A 16 -0.33 14.65 -24.08
N VAL A 17 -1.65 14.67 -23.90
CA VAL A 17 -2.27 15.78 -23.18
C VAL A 17 -3.17 15.22 -22.08
N VAL A 18 -2.63 15.18 -20.86
CA VAL A 18 -3.46 15.03 -19.66
C VAL A 18 -4.38 16.27 -19.59
N PRO A 19 -5.71 16.11 -19.59
CA PRO A 19 -6.63 17.25 -19.59
C PRO A 19 -6.61 17.91 -18.21
N GLY A 20 -5.93 19.05 -18.08
CA GLY A 20 -5.90 19.81 -16.82
C GLY A 20 -5.06 21.08 -16.84
N LEU A 21 -4.00 21.13 -17.65
CA LEU A 21 -3.12 22.30 -17.72
C LEU A 21 -3.53 23.26 -18.85
N ARG A 22 -4.76 23.78 -18.80
CA ARG A 22 -5.25 24.83 -19.72
C ARG A 22 -4.80 26.26 -19.32
N GLY A 23 -3.72 26.39 -18.53
CA GLY A 23 -3.14 27.68 -18.15
C GLY A 23 -1.74 27.83 -18.71
N HIS A 24 -1.59 28.35 -19.93
CA HIS A 24 -0.28 28.81 -20.45
C HIS A 24 0.05 30.18 -19.81
N GLY A 25 0.26 30.18 -18.49
CA GLY A 25 0.68 31.35 -17.74
C GLY A 25 2.13 31.21 -17.26
N PRO A 26 2.90 32.31 -17.14
CA PRO A 26 4.28 32.26 -16.67
C PRO A 26 4.42 31.61 -15.29
N THR A 27 3.40 31.72 -14.44
CA THR A 27 3.34 31.07 -13.13
C THR A 27 3.24 29.54 -13.21
N VAL A 28 2.51 29.00 -14.20
CA VAL A 28 2.36 27.55 -14.39
C VAL A 28 3.67 26.94 -14.89
N ALA A 29 4.36 27.64 -15.80
CA ALA A 29 5.68 27.24 -16.27
C ALA A 29 6.72 27.24 -15.13
N LEU A 30 6.71 28.28 -14.29
CA LEU A 30 7.60 28.36 -13.13
C LEU A 30 7.34 27.21 -12.14
N VAL A 31 6.07 26.87 -11.88
CA VAL A 31 5.73 25.75 -10.99
C VAL A 31 6.21 24.43 -11.56
N ALA A 32 6.03 24.19 -12.87
CA ALA A 32 6.52 22.99 -13.54
C ALA A 32 8.05 22.87 -13.43
N GLU A 33 8.77 23.95 -13.72
CA GLU A 33 10.24 23.99 -13.62
C GLU A 33 10.72 23.71 -12.20
N VAL A 34 10.12 24.35 -11.19
CA VAL A 34 10.49 24.10 -9.79
C VAL A 34 10.20 22.65 -9.40
N LEU A 35 9.08 22.09 -9.86
CA LEU A 35 8.70 20.72 -9.55
C LEU A 35 9.66 19.70 -10.18
N GLU A 36 10.08 19.91 -11.42
CA GLU A 36 11.09 19.07 -12.09
C GLU A 36 12.42 19.08 -11.33
N ARG A 37 12.88 20.27 -10.91
CA ARG A 37 14.10 20.41 -10.11
C ARG A 37 13.97 19.73 -8.76
N LEU A 38 12.81 19.87 -8.12
CA LEU A 38 12.54 19.24 -6.84
C LEU A 38 12.50 17.72 -6.97
N LEU A 39 11.87 17.18 -8.01
CA LEU A 39 11.86 15.74 -8.31
C LEU A 39 13.25 15.20 -8.57
N MET A 40 14.11 15.95 -9.28
CA MET A 40 15.51 15.58 -9.49
C MET A 40 16.23 15.39 -8.15
N VAL A 41 16.11 16.35 -7.23
CA VAL A 41 16.63 16.20 -5.86
C VAL A 41 16.01 14.98 -5.16
N GLY A 42 14.69 14.81 -5.29
CA GLY A 42 13.95 13.70 -4.70
C GLY A 42 14.43 12.30 -5.11
N ILE A 43 15.07 12.16 -6.27
CA ILE A 43 15.59 10.87 -6.77
C ILE A 43 17.12 10.74 -6.71
N SER A 44 17.86 11.84 -6.75
CA SER A 44 19.32 11.81 -6.89
C SER A 44 20.09 12.25 -5.65
N ASP A 45 19.42 12.75 -4.61
CA ASP A 45 20.12 13.19 -3.40
C ASP A 45 20.78 12.01 -2.67
N ALA A 46 21.96 12.23 -2.10
CA ALA A 46 22.69 11.22 -1.36
C ALA A 46 22.05 10.93 0.00
N ASP A 47 21.37 11.90 0.61
CA ASP A 47 20.65 11.73 1.88
C ASP A 47 19.24 11.19 1.61
N HIS A 48 19.01 9.95 2.07
CA HIS A 48 17.71 9.29 1.95
C HIS A 48 16.57 10.04 2.66
N ASN A 49 16.88 10.84 3.69
CA ASN A 49 15.87 11.65 4.38
C ASN A 49 15.40 12.80 3.50
N ILE A 50 16.29 13.38 2.69
CA ILE A 50 15.93 14.42 1.72
C ILE A 50 15.04 13.82 0.65
N ARG A 51 15.46 12.69 0.04
CA ARG A 51 14.67 11.97 -0.97
C ARG A 51 13.24 11.68 -0.47
N ARG A 52 13.13 11.09 0.71
CA ARG A 52 11.83 10.80 1.36
C ARG A 52 11.02 12.06 1.63
N THR A 53 11.65 13.11 2.19
CA THR A 53 10.95 14.35 2.55
C THR A 53 10.40 15.05 1.31
N VAL A 54 11.18 15.08 0.22
CA VAL A 54 10.74 15.60 -1.06
C VAL A 54 9.51 14.84 -1.55
N LEU A 55 9.55 13.50 -1.61
CA LEU A 55 8.42 12.68 -2.06
C LEU A 55 7.16 12.91 -1.21
N LEU A 56 7.30 13.03 0.11
CA LEU A 56 6.19 13.32 1.01
C LEU A 56 5.64 14.75 0.86
N SER A 57 6.46 15.69 0.39
CA SER A 57 6.03 17.07 0.14
C SER A 57 5.24 17.25 -1.16
N LEU A 58 5.18 16.21 -2.01
CA LEU A 58 4.42 16.21 -3.27
C LEU A 58 2.92 16.12 -2.99
N ASP A 59 2.34 17.26 -2.63
CA ASP A 59 0.92 17.45 -2.34
C ASP A 59 0.02 17.16 -3.56
N PRO A 60 -1.22 16.66 -3.36
CA PRO A 60 -2.19 16.45 -4.44
C PRO A 60 -2.41 17.63 -5.39
N ARG A 61 -2.17 18.87 -4.95
CA ARG A 61 -2.26 20.08 -5.80
C ARG A 61 -1.27 20.05 -6.98
N PHE A 62 -0.18 19.31 -6.87
CA PHE A 62 0.82 19.17 -7.92
C PHE A 62 0.53 18.00 -8.87
N ASP A 63 -0.47 17.17 -8.59
CA ASP A 63 -0.78 15.97 -9.38
C ASP A 63 -0.96 16.22 -10.89
N PRO A 64 -1.56 17.34 -11.36
CA PRO A 64 -1.65 17.63 -12.79
C PRO A 64 -0.28 17.77 -13.48
N PHE A 65 0.74 18.23 -12.75
CA PHE A 65 2.11 18.35 -13.25
C PHE A 65 2.87 17.04 -13.07
N LEU A 66 2.68 16.35 -11.95
CA LEU A 66 3.31 15.05 -11.68
C LEU A 66 2.84 13.96 -12.65
N ALA A 67 1.63 14.07 -13.18
CA ALA A 67 1.06 13.13 -14.15
C ALA A 67 1.64 13.27 -15.58
N GLN A 68 2.53 14.24 -15.82
CA GLN A 68 3.26 14.36 -17.07
C GLN A 68 4.32 13.25 -17.20
N ALA A 69 4.57 12.76 -18.41
CA ALA A 69 5.39 11.58 -18.65
C ALA A 69 6.82 11.68 -18.09
N GLU A 70 7.45 12.86 -18.15
CA GLU A 70 8.80 13.07 -17.62
C GLU A 70 8.85 12.94 -16.10
N ASN A 71 7.90 13.56 -15.40
CA ASN A 71 7.77 13.47 -13.95
C ASN A 71 7.37 12.07 -13.49
N LEU A 72 6.48 11.39 -14.23
CA LEU A 72 6.12 9.99 -13.96
C LEU A 72 7.32 9.06 -14.10
N ARG A 73 8.21 9.27 -15.08
CA ARG A 73 9.46 8.49 -15.20
C ARG A 73 10.34 8.66 -13.97
N SER A 74 10.52 9.89 -13.48
CA SER A 74 11.26 10.17 -12.24
C SER A 74 10.64 9.45 -11.04
N LEU A 75 9.31 9.49 -10.90
CA LEU A 75 8.60 8.78 -9.83
C LEU A 75 8.75 7.25 -9.93
N PHE A 76 8.76 6.68 -11.15
CA PHE A 76 9.01 5.25 -11.33
C PHE A 76 10.44 4.85 -10.96
N ILE A 77 11.42 5.75 -11.05
CA ILE A 77 12.77 5.51 -10.51
C ILE A 77 12.71 5.46 -8.98
N ALA A 78 12.01 6.40 -8.33
CA ALA A 78 11.82 6.43 -6.88
C ALA A 78 11.12 5.18 -6.31
N LEU A 79 10.29 4.51 -7.12
CA LEU A 79 9.64 3.24 -6.74
C LEU A 79 10.64 2.10 -6.49
N HIS A 80 11.85 2.23 -7.05
CA HIS A 80 12.95 1.29 -6.91
C HIS A 80 14.13 1.88 -6.09
N ASP A 81 13.85 2.86 -5.22
CA ASP A 81 14.85 3.43 -4.31
C ASP A 81 15.44 2.35 -3.38
N GLU A 82 16.70 2.53 -2.97
CA GLU A 82 17.39 1.63 -2.04
C GLU A 82 16.75 1.64 -0.63
N VAL A 83 16.09 2.75 -0.26
CA VAL A 83 15.47 2.91 1.05
C VAL A 83 13.97 2.64 0.96
N PHE A 84 13.52 1.66 1.75
CA PHE A 84 12.13 1.26 1.88
C PHE A 84 11.15 2.43 2.07
N SER A 85 11.45 3.35 2.98
CA SER A 85 10.58 4.49 3.28
C SER A 85 10.40 5.49 2.13
N ALA A 86 11.35 5.56 1.20
CA ALA A 86 11.20 6.34 -0.02
C ALA A 86 10.29 5.61 -1.04
N ARG A 87 10.43 4.29 -1.15
CA ARG A 87 9.54 3.44 -1.97
C ARG A 87 8.08 3.54 -1.51
N GLU A 88 7.83 3.53 -0.21
CA GLU A 88 6.48 3.72 0.36
C GLU A 88 5.87 5.06 -0.09
N ALA A 89 6.61 6.16 0.09
CA ALA A 89 6.17 7.49 -0.31
C ALA A 89 5.91 7.57 -1.83
N ALA A 90 6.78 6.94 -2.64
CA ALA A 90 6.61 6.88 -4.09
C ALA A 90 5.31 6.13 -4.49
N ILE A 91 5.00 4.99 -3.86
CA ILE A 91 3.75 4.24 -4.12
C ILE A 91 2.53 5.10 -3.83
N GLU A 92 2.51 5.84 -2.71
CA GLU A 92 1.38 6.69 -2.36
C GLU A 92 1.15 7.80 -3.39
N VAL A 93 2.22 8.47 -3.84
CA VAL A 93 2.16 9.51 -4.88
C VAL A 93 1.68 8.90 -6.19
N ILE A 94 2.34 7.84 -6.69
CA ILE A 94 2.02 7.20 -7.97
C ILE A 94 0.59 6.64 -7.96
N GLY A 95 0.16 6.02 -6.87
CA GLY A 95 -1.19 5.49 -6.71
C GLY A 95 -2.25 6.57 -6.88
N ARG A 96 -2.03 7.78 -6.34
CA ARG A 96 -2.92 8.93 -6.52
C ARG A 96 -3.02 9.37 -7.98
N LEU A 97 -1.91 9.31 -8.72
CA LEU A 97 -1.83 9.66 -10.14
C LEU A 97 -2.56 8.66 -11.06
N THR A 98 -2.94 7.48 -10.56
CA THR A 98 -3.76 6.51 -11.33
C THR A 98 -5.10 7.10 -11.76
N HIS A 99 -5.65 8.07 -11.01
CA HIS A 99 -6.90 8.75 -11.35
C HIS A 99 -6.74 9.80 -12.45
N ILE A 100 -5.52 10.28 -12.70
CA ILE A 100 -5.24 11.36 -13.66
C ILE A 100 -4.70 10.80 -14.97
N ASN A 101 -3.72 9.89 -14.91
CA ASN A 101 -3.11 9.29 -16.09
C ASN A 101 -3.03 7.75 -15.96
N PRO A 102 -4.19 7.05 -15.96
CA PRO A 102 -4.21 5.60 -15.82
C PRO A 102 -3.49 4.88 -16.96
N ALA A 103 -3.51 5.43 -18.18
CA ALA A 103 -2.90 4.81 -19.35
C ALA A 103 -1.38 4.63 -19.19
N TYR A 104 -0.70 5.61 -18.57
CA TYR A 104 0.74 5.55 -18.33
C TYR A 104 1.08 4.87 -17.01
N VAL A 105 0.29 5.10 -15.95
CA VAL A 105 0.60 4.62 -14.59
C VAL A 105 0.22 3.16 -14.37
N MET A 106 -0.93 2.71 -14.87
CA MET A 106 -1.44 1.36 -14.59
C MET A 106 -0.53 0.23 -15.10
N PRO A 107 0.09 0.31 -16.31
CA PRO A 107 1.04 -0.70 -16.75
C PRO A 107 2.26 -0.82 -15.82
N ALA A 108 2.79 0.31 -15.36
CA ALA A 108 3.93 0.35 -14.44
C ALA A 108 3.57 -0.28 -13.09
N LEU A 109 2.45 0.14 -12.49
CA LEU A 109 2.00 -0.41 -11.21
C LEU A 109 1.63 -1.91 -11.31
N ARG A 110 1.08 -2.35 -12.45
CA ARG A 110 0.83 -3.80 -12.69
C ARG A 110 2.13 -4.58 -12.69
N LYS A 111 3.18 -4.06 -13.34
CA LYS A 111 4.51 -4.68 -13.31
C LYS A 111 5.05 -4.75 -11.88
N THR A 112 4.92 -3.67 -11.11
CA THR A 112 5.34 -3.63 -9.70
C THR A 112 4.55 -4.64 -8.85
N LEU A 113 3.24 -4.75 -9.04
CA LEU A 113 2.41 -5.75 -8.35
C LEU A 113 2.94 -7.18 -8.58
N ILE A 114 3.21 -7.53 -9.84
CA ILE A 114 3.74 -8.85 -10.20
C ILE A 114 5.13 -9.06 -9.58
N GLN A 115 5.99 -8.03 -9.60
CA GLN A 115 7.31 -8.10 -8.97
C GLN A 115 7.22 -8.34 -7.46
N LEU A 116 6.36 -7.62 -6.75
CA LEU A 116 6.16 -7.80 -5.31
C LEU A 116 5.61 -9.20 -4.97
N LEU A 117 4.68 -9.72 -5.77
CA LEU A 117 4.17 -11.08 -5.60
C LEU A 117 5.28 -12.13 -5.84
N THR A 118 6.11 -11.92 -6.87
CA THR A 118 7.24 -12.80 -7.18
C THR A 118 8.27 -12.78 -6.05
N GLU A 119 8.60 -11.59 -5.54
CA GLU A 119 9.52 -11.42 -4.40
C GLU A 119 9.00 -12.11 -3.14
N LEU A 120 7.71 -11.98 -2.85
CA LEU A 120 7.07 -12.65 -1.72
C LEU A 120 7.12 -14.18 -1.85
N GLU A 121 6.93 -14.70 -3.05
CA GLU A 121 6.88 -16.14 -3.33
C GLU A 121 8.27 -16.78 -3.28
N PHE A 122 9.26 -16.18 -3.96
CA PHE A 122 10.56 -16.80 -4.25
C PHE A 122 11.75 -16.23 -3.49
N SER A 123 11.63 -15.08 -2.81
CA SER A 123 12.75 -14.56 -2.02
C SER A 123 13.09 -15.51 -0.88
N SER A 124 14.38 -15.74 -0.63
CA SER A 124 14.86 -16.49 0.53
C SER A 124 14.95 -15.61 1.79
N GLU A 125 14.98 -14.29 1.63
CA GLU A 125 15.20 -13.33 2.73
C GLU A 125 13.87 -12.88 3.33
N ASP A 126 13.68 -13.11 4.63
CA ASP A 126 12.44 -12.72 5.31
C ASP A 126 12.25 -11.21 5.36
N ARG A 127 13.33 -10.43 5.43
CA ARG A 127 13.24 -8.97 5.35
C ARG A 127 12.68 -8.50 4.00
N ALA A 128 13.16 -9.07 2.90
CA ALA A 128 12.65 -8.75 1.57
C ALA A 128 11.17 -9.13 1.42
N LYS A 129 10.75 -10.29 1.96
CA LYS A 129 9.34 -10.69 2.00
C LYS A 129 8.49 -9.73 2.84
N GLU A 130 9.01 -9.28 3.98
CA GLU A 130 8.34 -8.31 4.85
C GLU A 130 8.10 -6.99 4.12
N GLU A 131 9.17 -6.42 3.55
CA GLU A 131 9.11 -5.19 2.78
C GLU A 131 8.18 -5.33 1.56
N ALA A 132 8.25 -6.45 0.84
CA ALA A 132 7.36 -6.73 -0.29
C ALA A 132 5.88 -6.81 0.14
N ALA A 133 5.58 -7.45 1.27
CA ALA A 133 4.23 -7.53 1.83
C ALA A 133 3.71 -6.14 2.23
N GLN A 134 4.54 -5.30 2.86
CA GLN A 134 4.16 -3.94 3.24
C GLN A 134 3.90 -3.04 2.03
N LEU A 135 4.80 -3.05 1.03
CA LEU A 135 4.61 -2.28 -0.20
C LEU A 135 3.38 -2.74 -0.98
N LEU A 136 3.08 -4.04 -0.96
CA LEU A 136 1.85 -4.57 -1.54
C LEU A 136 0.61 -4.00 -0.83
N GLY A 137 0.64 -3.89 0.51
CA GLY A 137 -0.44 -3.24 1.28
C GLY A 137 -0.64 -1.78 0.88
N HIS A 138 0.43 -1.01 0.74
CA HIS A 138 0.38 0.38 0.27
C HIS A 138 -0.16 0.48 -1.15
N LEU A 139 0.26 -0.43 -2.04
CA LEU A 139 -0.23 -0.46 -3.42
C LEU A 139 -1.73 -0.77 -3.49
N ILE A 140 -2.22 -1.71 -2.68
CA ILE A 140 -3.65 -2.03 -2.58
C ILE A 140 -4.45 -0.83 -2.10
N LYS A 141 -3.95 -0.15 -1.06
CA LYS A 141 -4.60 1.04 -0.50
C LYS A 141 -4.64 2.19 -1.50
N ALA A 142 -3.55 2.42 -2.23
CA ALA A 142 -3.39 3.55 -3.14
C ALA A 142 -4.05 3.32 -4.52
N ALA A 143 -4.09 2.09 -5.03
CA ALA A 143 -4.54 1.76 -6.39
C ALA A 143 -5.61 0.65 -6.40
N LYS A 144 -6.72 0.85 -5.68
CA LYS A 144 -7.80 -0.15 -5.52
C LYS A 144 -8.34 -0.72 -6.84
N GLY A 145 -8.53 0.15 -7.85
CA GLY A 145 -9.04 -0.26 -9.16
C GLY A 145 -8.09 -1.19 -9.94
N LEU A 146 -6.78 -1.08 -9.72
CA LEU A 146 -5.78 -1.98 -10.31
C LEU A 146 -5.86 -3.37 -9.70
N VAL A 147 -6.13 -3.45 -8.39
CA VAL A 147 -6.01 -4.67 -7.59
C VAL A 147 -7.23 -5.59 -7.70
N ALA A 148 -8.42 -5.05 -7.97
CA ALA A 148 -9.65 -5.84 -8.07
C ALA A 148 -9.55 -7.16 -8.88
N PRO A 149 -8.94 -7.21 -10.08
CA PRO A 149 -8.78 -8.46 -10.83
C PRO A 149 -7.71 -9.41 -10.27
N TYR A 150 -6.86 -8.95 -9.35
CA TYR A 150 -5.74 -9.70 -8.76
C TYR A 150 -5.98 -10.17 -7.33
N VAL A 151 -7.18 -9.95 -6.76
CA VAL A 151 -7.50 -10.34 -5.38
C VAL A 151 -7.21 -11.83 -5.12
N GLN A 152 -7.68 -12.74 -5.98
CA GLN A 152 -7.41 -14.18 -5.84
C GLN A 152 -5.92 -14.54 -5.90
N PRO A 153 -5.14 -14.10 -6.92
CA PRO A 153 -3.69 -14.28 -6.92
C PRO A 153 -3.00 -13.77 -5.65
N ILE A 154 -3.37 -12.58 -5.18
CA ILE A 154 -2.80 -11.96 -3.98
C ILE A 154 -3.10 -12.82 -2.74
N LEU A 155 -4.36 -13.27 -2.57
CA LEU A 155 -4.74 -14.16 -1.47
C LEU A 155 -3.92 -15.46 -1.47
N LYS A 156 -3.77 -16.09 -2.64
CA LYS A 156 -2.99 -17.33 -2.79
C LYS A 156 -1.51 -17.15 -2.45
N ALA A 157 -0.94 -15.98 -2.71
CA ALA A 157 0.45 -15.67 -2.35
C ALA A 157 0.61 -15.35 -0.86
N LEU A 158 -0.35 -14.66 -0.25
CA LEU A 158 -0.27 -14.19 1.14
C LEU A 158 -0.62 -15.27 2.18
N LEU A 159 -1.64 -16.10 1.93
CA LEU A 159 -2.13 -17.08 2.89
C LEU A 159 -1.06 -18.08 3.36
N PRO A 160 -0.26 -18.72 2.47
CA PRO A 160 0.80 -19.63 2.91
C PRO A 160 1.83 -18.93 3.81
N LYS A 161 2.17 -17.67 3.51
CA LYS A 161 3.17 -16.92 4.28
C LYS A 161 2.69 -16.59 5.69
N LEU A 162 1.38 -16.41 5.88
CA LEU A 162 0.79 -16.25 7.20
C LEU A 162 0.82 -17.56 8.01
N ARG A 163 0.67 -18.72 7.35
CA ARG A 163 0.74 -20.05 7.98
C ARG A 163 2.18 -20.46 8.33
N ASP A 164 3.10 -20.29 7.39
CA ASP A 164 4.49 -20.75 7.49
C ASP A 164 5.35 -19.83 8.36
N GLY A 165 5.06 -18.52 8.35
CA GLY A 165 5.82 -17.50 9.04
C GLY A 165 5.57 -17.42 10.54
N GLY A 166 5.19 -18.55 11.17
CA GLY A 166 4.69 -18.73 12.55
C GLY A 166 4.75 -17.46 13.37
N GLY A 167 3.59 -16.88 13.74
CA GLY A 167 3.29 -15.46 13.99
C GLY A 167 4.18 -14.57 14.88
N GLN A 168 5.44 -14.93 15.12
CA GLN A 168 6.53 -14.10 15.60
C GLN A 168 7.28 -13.33 14.50
N SER A 169 7.11 -13.63 13.20
CA SER A 169 7.82 -12.93 12.13
C SER A 169 7.19 -11.57 11.75
N GLY A 170 8.02 -10.56 11.46
CA GLY A 170 7.58 -9.27 10.90
C GLY A 170 6.84 -9.45 9.56
N VAL A 171 7.18 -10.51 8.82
CA VAL A 171 6.48 -10.93 7.59
C VAL A 171 5.00 -11.22 7.89
N ALA A 172 4.69 -11.99 8.93
CA ALA A 172 3.31 -12.36 9.25
C ALA A 172 2.46 -11.13 9.60
N SER A 173 3.05 -10.17 10.32
CA SER A 173 2.36 -8.92 10.67
C SER A 173 2.09 -8.06 9.43
N SER A 174 3.07 -7.97 8.54
CA SER A 174 2.97 -7.22 7.29
C SER A 174 1.93 -7.85 6.35
N VAL A 175 1.97 -9.18 6.20
CA VAL A 175 0.98 -9.95 5.45
C VAL A 175 -0.43 -9.75 6.01
N LEU A 176 -0.57 -9.79 7.35
CA LEU A 176 -1.86 -9.60 8.00
C LEU A 176 -2.43 -8.20 7.74
N ASN A 177 -1.61 -7.15 7.87
CA ASN A 177 -2.01 -5.79 7.52
C ASN A 177 -2.46 -5.69 6.06
N THR A 178 -1.71 -6.30 5.14
CA THR A 178 -2.01 -6.31 3.70
C THR A 178 -3.31 -7.05 3.38
N LEU A 179 -3.61 -8.15 4.07
CA LEU A 179 -4.90 -8.84 3.99
C LEU A 179 -6.05 -7.97 4.50
N GLY A 180 -5.82 -7.19 5.56
CA GLY A 180 -6.77 -6.17 6.03
C GLY A 180 -7.08 -5.13 4.97
N GLU A 181 -6.07 -4.56 4.31
CA GLU A 181 -6.27 -3.58 3.23
C GLU A 181 -6.91 -4.22 1.99
N LEU A 182 -6.63 -5.50 1.69
CA LEU A 182 -7.25 -6.24 0.59
C LEU A 182 -8.77 -6.42 0.80
N SER A 183 -9.23 -6.53 2.05
CA SER A 183 -10.66 -6.65 2.37
C SER A 183 -11.48 -5.46 1.91
N VAL A 184 -10.87 -4.28 1.81
CA VAL A 184 -11.51 -3.05 1.33
C VAL A 184 -11.83 -3.11 -0.16
N VAL A 185 -11.09 -3.92 -0.92
CA VAL A 185 -11.22 -4.03 -2.39
C VAL A 185 -11.95 -5.32 -2.79
N GLY A 186 -11.70 -6.41 -2.07
CA GLY A 186 -12.08 -7.76 -2.46
C GLY A 186 -12.94 -8.51 -1.45
N ALA A 187 -13.80 -7.82 -0.70
CA ALA A 187 -14.59 -8.40 0.40
C ALA A 187 -15.27 -9.74 0.03
N ASP A 188 -16.03 -9.79 -1.06
CA ASP A 188 -16.77 -10.99 -1.49
C ASP A 188 -15.86 -12.19 -1.75
N GLN A 189 -14.67 -11.92 -2.30
CA GLN A 189 -13.67 -12.94 -2.62
C GLN A 189 -12.91 -13.42 -1.37
N MET A 190 -12.94 -12.64 -0.28
CA MET A 190 -12.30 -12.98 0.99
C MET A 190 -13.20 -13.80 1.91
N VAL A 191 -14.53 -13.69 1.81
CA VAL A 191 -15.49 -14.41 2.66
C VAL A 191 -15.17 -15.91 2.83
N PRO A 192 -14.84 -16.67 1.78
CA PRO A 192 -14.53 -18.11 1.91
C PRO A 192 -13.30 -18.41 2.78
N TYR A 193 -12.39 -17.44 2.91
CA TYR A 193 -11.14 -17.59 3.65
C TYR A 193 -11.24 -17.11 5.11
N LEU A 194 -12.32 -16.44 5.50
CA LEU A 194 -12.51 -15.92 6.86
C LEU A 194 -12.44 -16.98 7.98
N PRO A 195 -13.02 -18.19 7.82
CA PRO A 195 -12.92 -19.24 8.84
C PRO A 195 -11.49 -19.71 9.09
N GLU A 196 -10.62 -19.61 8.08
CA GLU A 196 -9.19 -19.87 8.19
C GLU A 196 -8.41 -18.64 8.71
N LEU A 197 -8.87 -17.45 8.27
CA LEU A 197 -8.54 -16.11 8.73
C LEU A 197 -8.45 -15.97 10.25
N LEU A 198 -9.60 -16.23 10.85
CA LEU A 198 -9.92 -15.84 12.20
C LEU A 198 -9.03 -16.52 13.26
N PRO A 199 -8.74 -17.83 13.21
CA PRO A 199 -7.80 -18.47 14.13
C PRO A 199 -6.40 -17.85 14.08
N LEU A 200 -5.89 -17.51 12.88
CA LEU A 200 -4.55 -16.92 12.72
C LEU A 200 -4.48 -15.51 13.31
N ILE A 201 -5.56 -14.73 13.18
CA ILE A 201 -5.70 -13.42 13.81
C ILE A 201 -5.71 -13.55 15.33
N ILE A 202 -6.54 -14.46 15.87
CA ILE A 202 -6.68 -14.67 17.32
C ILE A 202 -5.36 -15.12 17.94
N ASP A 203 -4.68 -16.04 17.30
CA ASP A 203 -3.35 -16.49 17.70
C ASP A 203 -2.33 -15.33 17.70
N THR A 204 -2.41 -14.43 16.72
CA THR A 204 -1.60 -13.19 16.71
C THR A 204 -1.97 -12.23 17.86
N LEU A 205 -3.24 -12.16 18.26
CA LEU A 205 -3.71 -11.35 19.40
C LEU A 205 -3.26 -11.89 20.76
N GLN A 206 -3.26 -13.21 20.93
CA GLN A 206 -2.93 -13.89 22.19
C GLN A 206 -1.44 -13.92 22.48
N ARG A 207 -0.57 -13.84 21.46
CA ARG A 207 0.88 -13.85 21.64
C ARG A 207 1.34 -12.60 22.40
N GLN A 208 1.87 -12.82 23.60
CA GLN A 208 2.39 -11.75 24.47
C GLN A 208 3.61 -11.06 23.83
N GLY A 209 3.70 -9.73 23.99
CA GLY A 209 4.95 -8.99 23.82
C GLY A 209 5.08 -8.04 22.62
N SER A 210 4.00 -7.64 21.93
CA SER A 210 4.08 -6.50 21.00
C SER A 210 2.74 -5.82 20.73
N ASP A 211 2.57 -4.62 21.30
CA ASP A 211 1.44 -3.73 21.03
C ASP A 211 1.24 -3.46 19.53
N ALA A 212 2.33 -3.36 18.77
CA ALA A 212 2.27 -3.09 17.33
C ALA A 212 1.64 -4.26 16.56
N ARG A 213 2.00 -5.50 16.91
CA ARG A 213 1.42 -6.70 16.28
C ARG A 213 -0.04 -6.89 16.67
N GLN A 214 -0.36 -6.68 17.96
CA GLN A 214 -1.73 -6.70 18.43
C GLN A 214 -2.55 -5.62 17.71
N LEU A 215 -2.02 -4.41 17.54
CA LEU A 215 -2.69 -3.33 16.81
C LEU A 215 -3.01 -3.74 15.36
N VAL A 216 -2.04 -4.33 14.66
CA VAL A 216 -2.25 -4.81 13.29
C VAL A 216 -3.31 -5.91 13.24
N ALA A 217 -3.27 -6.87 14.16
CA ALA A 217 -4.24 -7.96 14.20
C ALA A 217 -5.66 -7.47 14.51
N VAL A 218 -5.82 -6.58 15.51
CA VAL A 218 -7.11 -5.98 15.87
C VAL A 218 -7.66 -5.14 14.71
N ARG A 219 -6.81 -4.34 14.08
CA ARG A 219 -7.19 -3.51 12.92
C ARG A 219 -7.62 -4.38 11.74
N THR A 220 -6.87 -5.45 11.46
CA THR A 220 -7.19 -6.40 10.40
C THR A 220 -8.53 -7.08 10.65
N LEU A 221 -8.79 -7.52 11.88
CA LEU A 221 -10.09 -8.06 12.27
C LEU A 221 -11.23 -7.06 12.05
N GLY A 222 -11.05 -5.81 12.47
CA GLY A 222 -12.02 -4.74 12.26
C GLY A 222 -12.29 -4.46 10.79
N LEU A 223 -11.24 -4.41 9.95
CA LEU A 223 -11.37 -4.22 8.50
C LEU A 223 -12.11 -5.39 7.85
N LEU A 224 -11.74 -6.63 8.17
CA LEU A 224 -12.39 -7.82 7.63
C LEU A 224 -13.87 -7.84 8.00
N SER A 225 -14.20 -7.70 9.29
CA SER A 225 -15.59 -7.72 9.75
C SER A 225 -16.42 -6.55 9.18
N SER A 226 -15.84 -5.35 9.09
CA SER A 226 -16.53 -4.18 8.54
C SER A 226 -16.81 -4.29 7.04
N ASN A 227 -15.90 -4.89 6.25
CA ASN A 227 -16.04 -4.94 4.80
C ASN A 227 -16.76 -6.20 4.30
N THR A 228 -16.61 -7.33 4.99
CA THR A 228 -17.21 -8.61 4.58
C THR A 228 -18.57 -8.89 5.22
N GLY A 229 -19.00 -8.05 6.18
CA GLY A 229 -20.21 -8.29 6.96
C GLY A 229 -20.09 -9.46 7.95
N TYR A 230 -18.86 -9.90 8.24
CA TYR A 230 -18.57 -10.98 9.18
C TYR A 230 -18.60 -10.47 10.63
N VAL A 231 -19.79 -10.03 11.04
CA VAL A 231 -20.12 -9.51 12.38
C VAL A 231 -20.80 -10.59 13.21
N VAL A 232 -20.66 -10.54 14.54
CA VAL A 232 -21.17 -11.49 15.55
C VAL A 232 -20.62 -12.91 15.43
N ARG A 233 -20.51 -13.48 14.22
CA ARG A 233 -19.95 -14.80 13.94
C ARG A 233 -18.56 -15.01 14.56
N PRO A 234 -17.63 -14.03 14.54
CA PRO A 234 -16.36 -14.18 15.24
C PRO A 234 -16.52 -14.54 16.73
N TYR A 235 -17.51 -13.95 17.43
CA TYR A 235 -17.79 -14.28 18.83
C TYR A 235 -18.50 -15.63 19.00
N MET A 236 -19.25 -16.10 18.00
CA MET A 236 -19.90 -17.41 18.02
C MET A 236 -18.91 -18.55 17.77
N GLU A 237 -18.02 -18.36 16.80
CA GLU A 237 -17.01 -19.34 16.38
C GLU A 237 -15.85 -19.39 17.39
N HIS A 238 -15.46 -18.24 17.94
CA HIS A 238 -14.39 -18.12 18.94
C HIS A 238 -14.86 -17.31 20.15
N ARG A 239 -15.44 -18.01 21.13
CA ARG A 239 -16.04 -17.39 22.34
C ARG A 239 -15.01 -16.69 23.21
N GLU A 240 -13.75 -17.08 23.11
CA GLU A 240 -12.60 -16.48 23.79
C GLU A 240 -12.26 -15.08 23.27
N LEU A 241 -12.67 -14.71 22.04
CA LEU A 241 -12.29 -13.47 21.38
C LEU A 241 -12.64 -12.23 22.20
N LEU A 242 -13.85 -12.16 22.77
CA LEU A 242 -14.27 -11.02 23.58
C LEU A 242 -13.38 -10.88 24.83
N ASN A 243 -13.08 -11.99 25.51
CA ASN A 243 -12.21 -11.98 26.68
C ASN A 243 -10.78 -11.56 26.34
N ILE A 244 -10.29 -11.94 25.15
CA ILE A 244 -8.97 -11.51 24.66
C ILE A 244 -8.97 -10.00 24.44
N LEU A 245 -9.95 -9.46 23.71
CA LEU A 245 -10.05 -8.03 23.45
C LEU A 245 -10.22 -7.22 24.75
N LEU A 246 -11.05 -7.69 25.69
CA LEU A 246 -11.21 -7.08 26.99
C LEU A 246 -9.94 -7.18 27.85
N SER A 247 -9.20 -8.29 27.77
CA SER A 247 -7.93 -8.41 28.51
C SER A 247 -6.87 -7.46 27.96
N ILE A 248 -6.82 -7.23 26.64
CA ILE A 248 -5.97 -6.19 26.01
C ILE A 248 -6.36 -4.78 26.48
N LEU A 249 -7.67 -4.52 26.70
CA LEU A 249 -8.19 -3.26 27.26
C LEU A 249 -8.00 -3.11 28.78
N ALA A 250 -7.89 -4.23 29.51
CA ALA A 250 -7.77 -4.24 30.98
C ALA A 250 -6.32 -4.23 31.45
N SER A 251 -5.42 -4.92 30.74
CA SER A 251 -3.97 -4.84 30.94
C SER A 251 -3.43 -3.41 30.75
N THR A 252 -4.26 -2.53 30.18
CA THR A 252 -3.99 -1.13 29.93
C THR A 252 -4.35 -0.18 31.08
N GLY A 253 -5.00 -0.65 32.15
CA GLY A 253 -5.47 0.17 33.26
C GLY A 253 -4.46 0.39 34.41
N ALA A 254 -3.42 -0.44 34.51
CA ALA A 254 -2.53 -0.48 35.67
C ALA A 254 -1.10 -0.03 35.31
N GLY A 255 -0.83 1.27 35.37
CA GLY A 255 0.52 1.84 35.58
C GLY A 255 1.58 1.70 34.48
N ASP A 256 1.53 0.69 33.62
CA ASP A 256 2.60 0.37 32.66
C ASP A 256 2.07 0.34 31.20
N GLY A 257 2.51 1.32 30.42
CA GLY A 257 3.20 1.07 29.15
C GLY A 257 2.47 0.63 27.88
N VAL A 258 1.13 0.53 27.80
CA VAL A 258 0.47 0.15 26.52
C VAL A 258 -0.11 1.35 25.74
N SER A 259 0.14 1.34 24.42
CA SER A 259 -0.11 2.43 23.46
C SER A 259 -1.60 2.78 23.25
N TRP A 260 -1.98 4.07 23.40
CA TRP A 260 -3.36 4.58 23.15
C TRP A 260 -3.96 4.17 21.78
N PRO A 261 -3.20 4.18 20.67
CA PRO A 261 -3.63 3.61 19.39
C PRO A 261 -4.25 2.22 19.47
N LEU A 262 -3.66 1.29 20.24
CA LEU A 262 -4.18 -0.08 20.40
C LEU A 262 -5.54 -0.07 21.10
N ARG A 263 -5.68 0.70 22.18
CA ARG A 263 -6.93 0.82 22.95
C ARG A 263 -8.08 1.32 22.10
N ARG A 264 -7.82 2.38 21.32
CA ARG A 264 -8.81 2.96 20.41
C ARG A 264 -9.24 1.94 19.36
N GLU A 265 -8.30 1.19 18.80
CA GLU A 265 -8.61 0.20 17.77
C GLU A 265 -9.39 -1.00 18.33
N VAL A 266 -9.05 -1.48 19.53
CA VAL A 266 -9.81 -2.57 20.18
C VAL A 266 -11.24 -2.15 20.44
N MET A 267 -11.46 -0.94 20.99
CA MET A 267 -12.80 -0.42 21.22
C MET A 267 -13.60 -0.27 19.92
N ARG A 268 -12.94 0.19 18.84
CA ARG A 268 -13.54 0.26 17.51
C ARG A 268 -13.95 -1.12 17.00
N THR A 269 -13.05 -2.10 17.08
CA THR A 269 -13.29 -3.46 16.58
C THR A 269 -14.39 -4.17 17.37
N ILE A 270 -14.47 -4.01 18.70
CA ILE A 270 -15.60 -4.51 19.49
C ILE A 270 -16.92 -3.93 18.96
N GLY A 271 -16.99 -2.62 18.75
CA GLY A 271 -18.20 -1.98 18.19
C GLY A 271 -18.56 -2.41 16.77
N ILE A 272 -17.58 -2.78 15.94
CA ILE A 272 -17.82 -3.33 14.59
C ILE A 272 -18.37 -4.76 14.67
N LEU A 273 -17.89 -5.56 15.62
CA LEU A 273 -18.28 -6.96 15.77
C LEU A 273 -19.70 -7.13 16.35
N GLY A 274 -20.19 -6.16 17.11
CA GLY A 274 -21.54 -6.15 17.68
C GLY A 274 -21.55 -5.88 19.17
#